data_AF-A0A537VJ60-F1
#
_entry.id   AF-A0A537VJ60-F1
#
_cell.length_a   1.000
_cell.length_b   1.000
_cell.length_c   1.000
_cell.angle_alpha   90.00
_cell.angle_beta   90.00
_cell.angle_gamma   90.00
#
_symmetry.space_group_name_H-M   'P 1'
#
loop_
_entity.id
_entity.type
_entity.pdbx_description
1 polymer ?
#
loop_
_entity_poly.entity_id
_entity_poly.type
_entity_poly.pdbx_seq_one_letter_code
_entity_poly.pdbx_strand_id
1 'polypeptide(L)'
;MRQANGTTLTWKSRYRDNEVVTPSALDIGLPAGTPMTYREGTLFKLTDGTYWIFANGVRRRFYHPSLYLGMGYSSVGALALSTSEASHIAQGPLIV
;
A
#
# COMPACT_ATOMS: atom_id res chain seq x y z
N MET A 1 -5.61 -12.13 14.43
CA MET A 1 -4.14 -12.28 14.34
C MET A 1 -3.71 -11.72 13.00
N ARG A 2 -2.76 -10.78 12.97
CA ARG A 2 -2.21 -10.28 11.72
C ARG A 2 -1.35 -11.38 11.09
N GLN A 3 -1.70 -11.87 9.90
CA GLN A 3 -0.88 -12.88 9.23
C GLN A 3 0.53 -12.34 8.96
N ALA A 4 1.53 -13.17 9.23
CA ALA A 4 2.95 -12.83 9.16
C ALA A 4 3.44 -12.44 7.76
N ASN A 5 2.69 -12.79 6.71
CA ASN A 5 3.08 -12.58 5.31
C ASN A 5 2.61 -11.26 4.69
N GLY A 6 1.93 -10.39 5.45
CA GLY A 6 1.48 -9.07 5.00
C GLY A 6 2.21 -7.92 5.68
N THR A 7 2.79 -6.98 4.90
CA THR A 7 3.33 -5.73 5.45
C THR A 7 2.21 -4.93 6.12
N THR A 8 2.54 -4.09 7.11
CA THR A 8 1.55 -3.31 7.88
C THR A 8 0.74 -2.41 6.96
N LEU A 9 1.38 -1.99 5.87
CA LEU A 9 0.86 -1.04 4.92
C LEU A 9 -0.18 -1.66 3.98
N THR A 10 -0.06 -2.94 3.62
CA THR A 10 -1.11 -3.63 2.86
C THR A 10 -2.44 -3.58 3.60
N TRP A 11 -2.43 -3.82 4.91
CA TRP A 11 -3.61 -3.73 5.76
C TRP A 11 -4.14 -2.30 5.83
N LYS A 12 -3.29 -1.32 6.15
CA LYS A 12 -3.67 0.11 6.22
C LYS A 12 -4.22 0.67 4.90
N SER A 13 -3.84 0.09 3.75
CA SER A 13 -4.39 0.48 2.45
C SER A 13 -5.84 0.05 2.23
N ARG A 14 -6.38 -0.85 3.07
CA ARG A 14 -7.71 -1.45 2.89
C ARG A 14 -8.63 -1.40 4.09
N TYR A 15 -8.09 -1.45 5.29
CA TYR A 15 -8.85 -1.64 6.51
C TYR A 15 -8.48 -0.58 7.55
N ARG A 16 -9.44 -0.26 8.41
CA ARG A 16 -9.20 0.60 9.58
C ARG A 16 -8.78 -0.26 10.76
N ASP A 17 -7.88 0.28 11.59
CA ASP A 17 -7.37 -0.45 12.76
C ASP A 17 -8.50 -0.79 13.76
N ASN A 18 -9.56 0.01 13.81
CA ASN A 18 -10.72 -0.22 14.68
C ASN A 18 -11.79 -1.18 14.11
N GLU A 19 -11.57 -1.74 12.93
CA GLU A 19 -12.46 -2.73 12.29
C GLU A 19 -11.90 -4.15 12.39
N VAL A 20 -10.72 -4.32 13.01
CA VAL A 20 -10.06 -5.63 13.16
C VAL A 20 -10.74 -6.45 14.25
N VAL A 21 -11.22 -7.64 13.87
CA VAL A 21 -11.87 -8.59 14.79
C VAL A 21 -10.99 -9.84 14.97
N THR A 22 -11.06 -10.45 16.15
CA THR A 22 -10.37 -11.71 16.45
C THR A 22 -11.00 -12.85 15.66
N PRO A 23 -10.22 -13.63 14.88
CA PRO A 23 -10.76 -14.76 14.13
C PRO A 23 -11.15 -15.92 15.06
N SER A 24 -12.19 -16.65 14.68
CA SER A 24 -12.60 -17.90 15.32
C SER A 24 -11.67 -19.07 14.93
N ALA A 25 -11.83 -20.23 15.60
CA ALA A 25 -11.09 -21.44 15.22
C ALA A 25 -11.40 -21.92 13.80
N LEU A 26 -12.64 -21.71 13.32
CA LEU A 26 -13.04 -22.04 11.95
C LEU A 26 -12.38 -21.13 10.93
N ASP A 27 -12.24 -19.83 11.23
CA ASP A 27 -11.58 -18.87 10.34
C ASP A 27 -10.08 -19.18 10.17
N ILE A 28 -9.43 -19.61 11.25
CA ILE A 28 -8.02 -20.01 11.23
C ILE A 28 -7.83 -21.32 10.46
N GLY A 29 -8.84 -22.20 10.46
CA GLY A 29 -8.82 -23.47 9.73
C GLY A 29 -8.97 -23.34 8.21
N LEU A 30 -9.25 -22.15 7.69
CA LEU A 30 -9.36 -21.92 6.25
C LEU A 30 -7.98 -22.04 5.57
N PRO A 31 -7.90 -22.64 4.37
CA PRO A 31 -6.66 -22.65 3.59
C PRO A 31 -6.14 -21.23 3.36
N ALA A 32 -4.83 -21.06 3.46
CA ALA A 32 -4.20 -19.78 3.17
C ALA A 32 -4.36 -19.43 1.68
N GLY A 33 -4.94 -18.26 1.41
CA GLY A 33 -5.03 -17.72 0.06
C GLY A 33 -3.74 -17.04 -0.41
N THR A 34 -3.76 -16.54 -1.64
CA THR A 34 -2.68 -15.70 -2.18
C THR A 34 -2.53 -14.43 -1.31
N PRO A 35 -1.28 -14.02 -0.98
CA PRO A 35 -1.05 -12.78 -0.25
C PRO A 35 -1.70 -11.57 -0.92
N MET A 36 -2.35 -10.73 -0.13
CA MET A 36 -2.87 -9.47 -0.63
C MET A 36 -1.72 -8.51 -0.95
N THR A 37 -1.85 -7.76 -2.04
CA THR A 37 -0.96 -6.62 -2.39
C THR A 37 -1.63 -5.29 -2.05
N TYR A 38 -1.05 -4.13 -2.32
CA TYR A 38 -1.68 -2.82 -2.08
C TYR A 38 -2.94 -2.60 -2.91
N ARG A 39 -3.82 -1.68 -2.51
CA ARG A 39 -4.98 -1.30 -3.33
C ARG A 39 -4.52 -0.44 -4.52
N GLU A 40 -5.07 -0.67 -5.69
CA GLU A 40 -4.91 0.23 -6.83
C GLU A 40 -5.30 1.67 -6.44
N GLY A 41 -4.48 2.64 -6.84
CA GLY A 41 -4.63 4.03 -6.46
C GLY A 41 -4.05 4.39 -5.08
N THR A 42 -3.42 3.46 -4.36
CA THR A 42 -2.80 3.81 -3.07
C THR A 42 -1.65 4.79 -3.28
N LEU A 43 -1.73 5.98 -2.68
CA LEU A 43 -0.64 6.96 -2.66
C LEU A 43 0.34 6.60 -1.54
N PHE A 44 1.64 6.61 -1.86
CA PHE A 44 2.72 6.42 -0.91
C PHE A 44 3.62 7.65 -0.83
N LYS A 45 4.20 7.84 0.34
CA LYS A 45 5.30 8.78 0.57
C LYS A 45 6.50 8.01 1.11
N LEU A 46 7.61 8.05 0.39
CA LEU A 46 8.86 7.44 0.84
C LEU A 46 9.59 8.35 1.85
N THR A 47 10.51 7.77 2.60
CA THR A 47 11.35 8.50 3.58
C THR A 47 12.24 9.56 2.93
N ASP A 48 12.57 9.40 1.64
CA ASP A 48 13.29 10.39 0.83
C ASP A 48 12.40 11.58 0.37
N GLY A 49 11.13 11.61 0.77
CA GLY A 49 10.18 12.68 0.45
C GLY A 49 9.47 12.52 -0.90
N THR A 50 9.75 11.46 -1.65
CA THR A 50 9.15 11.23 -2.97
C THR A 50 7.75 10.62 -2.86
N TYR A 51 6.87 10.99 -3.80
CA TYR A 51 5.52 10.46 -3.89
C TYR A 51 5.42 9.40 -4.99
N TRP A 52 4.68 8.34 -4.68
CA TRP A 52 4.47 7.18 -5.54
C TRP A 52 3.02 6.74 -5.49
N ILE A 53 2.56 6.04 -6.53
CA ILE A 53 1.23 5.42 -6.54
C ILE A 53 1.35 3.94 -6.89
N PHE A 54 0.54 3.10 -6.25
CA PHE A 54 0.33 1.74 -6.72
C PHE A 54 -0.65 1.75 -7.87
N ALA A 55 -0.18 1.40 -9.07
CA ALA A 55 -0.99 1.39 -10.28
C ALA A 55 -0.57 0.22 -11.18
N ASN A 56 -1.52 -0.60 -11.62
CA ASN A 56 -1.31 -1.77 -12.46
C ASN A 56 -0.31 -2.77 -11.83
N GLY A 57 -0.45 -3.04 -10.53
CA GLY A 57 0.40 -3.99 -9.83
C GLY A 57 1.84 -3.52 -9.54
N VAL A 58 2.20 -2.29 -9.91
CA VAL A 58 3.56 -1.73 -9.72
C VAL A 58 3.52 -0.40 -8.96
N ARG A 59 4.61 -0.04 -8.29
CA ARG A 59 4.79 1.32 -7.75
C ARG A 59 5.33 2.24 -8.83
N ARG A 60 4.72 3.41 -9.00
CA ARG A 60 5.12 4.41 -10.00
C ARG A 60 5.41 5.73 -9.31
N ARG A 61 6.57 6.32 -9.58
CA ARG A 61 6.95 7.62 -9.01
C ARG A 61 6.29 8.74 -9.80
N PHE A 62 5.89 9.81 -9.13
CA PHE A 62 5.54 11.05 -9.81
C PHE A 62 6.81 11.83 -10.19
N TYR A 63 6.88 12.34 -11.42
CA TYR A 63 7.98 13.23 -11.83
C TYR A 63 7.98 14.50 -10.99
N HIS A 64 6.81 15.13 -10.88
CA HIS A 64 6.61 16.36 -10.10
C HIS A 64 5.63 16.11 -8.94
N PRO A 65 5.96 16.52 -7.69
CA PRO A 65 5.09 16.30 -6.54
C PRO A 65 3.69 16.91 -6.66
N SER A 66 3.47 17.97 -7.44
CA SER A 66 2.12 18.52 -7.59
C SER A 66 1.18 17.67 -8.48
N LEU A 67 1.70 16.68 -9.22
CA LEU A 67 0.86 15.86 -10.11
C LEU A 67 -0.17 15.05 -9.34
N TYR A 68 0.18 14.48 -8.19
CA TYR A 68 -0.81 13.73 -7.38
C TYR A 68 -1.96 14.63 -6.91
N LEU A 69 -1.68 15.92 -6.64
CA LEU A 69 -2.72 16.90 -6.27
C LEU A 69 -3.66 17.15 -7.45
N GLY A 70 -3.11 17.34 -8.65
CA GLY A 70 -3.90 17.50 -9.87
C GLY A 70 -4.78 16.30 -10.22
N MET A 71 -4.40 15.10 -9.74
CA MET A 71 -5.18 13.86 -9.86
C MET A 71 -6.19 13.66 -8.74
N GLY A 72 -6.34 14.61 -7.81
CA GLY A 72 -7.30 14.57 -6.71
C GLY A 72 -6.82 13.83 -5.46
N TYR A 73 -5.54 13.43 -5.38
CA TYR A 73 -5.00 12.85 -4.17
C TYR A 73 -4.59 13.91 -3.15
N SER A 74 -4.68 13.56 -1.87
CA SER A 74 -4.18 14.38 -0.76
C SER A 74 -2.91 13.76 -0.17
N SER A 75 -1.93 14.60 0.16
CA SER A 75 -0.71 14.18 0.86
C SER A 75 -0.99 13.61 2.25
N VAL A 76 -2.07 14.04 2.90
CA VAL A 76 -2.52 13.51 4.21
C VAL A 76 -2.97 12.06 4.10
N GLY A 77 -3.50 11.66 2.94
CA GLY A 77 -3.91 10.28 2.66
C GLY A 77 -2.76 9.38 2.21
N ALA A 78 -1.55 9.91 2.04
CA ALA A 78 -0.41 9.11 1.61
C ALA A 78 0.07 8.19 2.74
N LEU A 79 0.23 6.91 2.43
CA LEU A 79 0.81 5.95 3.36
C LEU A 79 2.35 6.10 3.36
N ALA A 80 2.94 6.21 4.54
CA ALA A 80 4.39 6.19 4.67
C ALA A 80 4.93 4.81 4.27
N LEU A 81 5.78 4.75 3.25
CA LEU A 81 6.35 3.52 2.72
C LEU A 81 7.87 3.56 2.91
N SER A 82 8.42 2.57 3.61
CA SER A 82 9.87 2.46 3.79
C SER A 82 10.57 2.05 2.49
N THR A 83 11.86 2.36 2.35
CA THR A 83 12.66 1.94 1.18
C THR A 83 12.79 0.42 1.08
N SER A 84 12.86 -0.28 2.23
CA SER A 84 12.87 -1.74 2.28
C SER A 84 11.54 -2.36 1.84
N GLU A 85 10.39 -1.81 2.26
CA GLU A 85 9.09 -2.30 1.77
C GLU A 85 8.87 -1.94 0.30
N ALA A 86 9.35 -0.79 -0.15
CA ALA A 86 9.28 -0.40 -1.56
C ALA A 86 10.05 -1.35 -2.48
N SER A 87 11.14 -1.98 -2.01
CA SER A 87 11.90 -2.94 -2.81
C SER A 87 11.15 -4.25 -3.07
N HIS A 88 10.15 -4.58 -2.25
CA HIS A 88 9.27 -5.73 -2.45
C HIS A 88 8.20 -5.50 -3.53
N ILE A 89 8.06 -4.26 -4.02
CA ILE A 89 7.10 -3.89 -5.06
C ILE A 89 7.87 -3.54 -6.33
N ALA A 90 7.54 -4.21 -7.43
CA ALA A 90 8.11 -3.90 -8.73
C ALA A 90 7.87 -2.42 -9.08
N GLN A 91 8.93 -1.75 -9.55
CA GLN A 91 8.87 -0.36 -9.96
C GLN A 91 8.45 -0.25 -11.42
N GLY A 92 7.40 0.52 -11.67
CA GLY A 92 6.93 0.87 -13.00
C GLY A 92 7.51 2.19 -13.51
N PRO A 93 7.12 2.59 -14.73
CA PRO A 93 7.57 3.86 -15.31
C PRO A 93 7.07 5.07 -14.53
N LEU A 94 7.76 6.19 -14.72
CA LEU A 94 7.42 7.48 -14.13
C LEU A 94 6.02 7.94 -14.58
N ILE A 95 5.37 8.74 -13.75
CA ILE A 95 4.15 9.48 -14.09
C ILE A 95 4.58 10.91 -14.43
N VAL A 96 4.24 11.35 -15.64
CA VAL A 96 4.58 12.66 -16.22
C VAL A 96 3.34 13.52 -16.39
#